data_AF-A0A4Q3GUW9-F1
#
_entry.id   AF-A0A4Q3GUW9-F1
#
_cell.length_a   1.000
_cell.length_b   1.000
_cell.length_c   1.000
_cell.angle_alpha   90.00
_cell.angle_beta   90.00
_cell.angle_gamma   90.00
#
_symmetry.space_group_name_H-M   'P 1'
#
loop_
_entity.id
_entity.type
_entity.pdbx_description
1 polymer ?
#
loop_
_entity_poly.entity_id
_entity_poly.type
_entity_poly.pdbx_seq_one_letter_code
_entity_poly.pdbx_strand_id
1 'polypeptide(L)'
;IERGGKIVGSALIGQDFKDDRYFHGRPSATTGPDPQDLSKTVPSPYNASNSMGANLGPTSKALADRLKGDVDAAKAENPSSAIPVDLVTTSASGLDPHISPDNAFFQAPRVAKARNVAEGQVRELIQASVEDRLGGILGEPRVNVLALNLALDAKVR
;
A
#
# COMPACT_ATOMS: atom_id res chain seq x y z
N ILE A 1 1.16 -8.52 -15.98
CA ILE A 1 1.50 -9.73 -15.20
C ILE A 1 0.37 -10.72 -15.36
N GLU A 2 0.70 -11.92 -15.81
CA GLU A 2 -0.27 -12.99 -16.07
C GLU A 2 0.10 -14.23 -15.24
N ARG A 3 -0.91 -14.92 -14.70
CA ARG A 3 -0.77 -16.18 -13.97
C ARG A 3 -1.85 -17.15 -14.45
N GLY A 4 -1.43 -18.29 -15.00
CA GLY A 4 -2.36 -19.34 -15.45
C GLY A 4 -3.39 -18.86 -16.47
N GLY A 5 -3.00 -18.04 -17.44
CA GLY A 5 -3.93 -17.50 -18.46
C GLY A 5 -4.73 -16.27 -18.03
N LYS A 6 -4.61 -15.84 -16.76
CA LYS A 6 -5.37 -14.71 -16.21
C LYS A 6 -4.46 -13.51 -15.95
N ILE A 7 -4.85 -12.35 -16.45
CA ILE A 7 -4.20 -11.08 -16.12
C ILE A 7 -4.52 -10.77 -14.64
N VAL A 8 -3.46 -10.63 -13.83
CA VAL A 8 -3.56 -10.32 -12.40
C VAL A 8 -3.13 -8.90 -12.06
N GLY A 9 -2.58 -8.15 -13.01
CA GLY A 9 -2.22 -6.75 -12.82
C GLY A 9 -0.99 -6.31 -13.61
N SER A 10 -0.43 -5.16 -13.23
CA SER A 10 0.80 -4.58 -13.78
C SER A 10 1.77 -4.28 -12.65
N ALA A 11 3.08 -4.34 -12.91
CA ALA A 11 4.08 -3.88 -11.95
C ALA A 11 4.00 -2.36 -11.70
N LEU A 12 3.35 -1.61 -12.59
CA LEU A 12 3.28 -0.15 -12.53
C LEU A 12 1.98 0.39 -11.92
N ILE A 13 1.02 -0.47 -11.58
CA ILE A 13 -0.30 -0.06 -11.08
C ILE A 13 -0.57 -0.77 -9.77
N GLY A 14 -0.73 0.01 -8.70
CA GLY A 14 -1.14 -0.50 -7.39
C GLY A 14 -2.57 -1.01 -7.39
N GLN A 15 -2.90 -1.84 -6.40
CA GLN A 15 -4.21 -2.45 -6.24
C GLN A 15 -4.69 -2.27 -4.80
N ASP A 16 -6.01 -2.21 -4.64
CA ASP A 16 -6.68 -2.04 -3.35
C ASP A 16 -6.70 -3.35 -2.53
N PHE A 17 -5.54 -3.77 -2.02
CA PHE A 17 -5.41 -4.91 -1.12
C PHE A 17 -5.97 -4.57 0.27
N LYS A 18 -6.94 -5.35 0.76
CA LYS A 18 -7.61 -5.14 2.06
C LYS A 18 -7.51 -6.29 3.05
N ASP A 19 -7.21 -7.50 2.55
CA ASP A 19 -7.14 -8.69 3.40
C ASP A 19 -5.89 -8.64 4.29
N ASP A 20 -6.02 -9.03 5.55
CA ASP A 20 -4.94 -9.02 6.55
C ASP A 20 -3.75 -9.91 6.17
N ARG A 21 -3.97 -10.89 5.30
CA ARG A 21 -2.91 -11.78 4.79
C ARG A 21 -2.02 -11.12 3.73
N TYR A 22 -2.34 -9.91 3.29
CA TYR A 22 -1.61 -9.19 2.25
C TYR A 22 -0.98 -7.91 2.79
N PHE A 23 0.11 -7.50 2.14
CA PHE A 23 0.64 -6.16 2.26
C PHE A 23 -0.31 -5.19 1.59
N HIS A 24 -0.57 -4.09 2.27
CA HIS A 24 -1.41 -2.99 1.80
C HIS A 24 -0.51 -1.90 1.24
N GLY A 25 -0.97 -1.29 0.16
CA GLY A 25 -0.29 -0.14 -0.43
C GLY A 25 -0.55 1.14 0.35
N ARG A 26 -0.06 2.25 -0.20
CA ARG A 26 -0.33 3.58 0.32
C ARG A 26 -1.82 3.92 0.21
N PRO A 27 -2.38 4.77 1.07
CA PRO A 27 -3.73 5.28 0.88
C PRO A 27 -3.90 5.89 -0.52
N SER A 28 -5.02 5.61 -1.17
CA SER A 28 -5.34 6.13 -2.50
C SER A 28 -6.49 7.13 -2.41
N ALA A 29 -6.35 8.26 -3.11
CA ALA A 29 -7.32 9.33 -3.16
C ALA A 29 -8.23 9.27 -4.41
N THR A 30 -8.13 8.21 -5.21
CA THR A 30 -8.92 8.07 -6.44
C THR A 30 -10.40 7.94 -6.13
N THR A 31 -11.22 8.47 -7.03
CA THR A 31 -12.68 8.42 -6.93
C THR A 31 -13.30 7.73 -8.14
N GLY A 32 -14.57 7.37 -8.04
CA GLY A 32 -15.37 6.85 -9.15
C GLY A 32 -16.80 7.41 -9.08
N PRO A 33 -17.61 7.21 -10.13
CA PRO A 33 -19.03 7.59 -10.11
C PRO A 33 -19.75 6.90 -8.95
N ASP A 34 -20.64 7.64 -8.27
CA ASP A 34 -21.52 7.03 -7.27
C ASP A 34 -22.53 6.09 -7.96
N PRO A 35 -22.63 4.82 -7.56
CA PRO A 35 -23.60 3.87 -8.14
C PRO A 35 -25.06 4.29 -7.99
N GLN A 36 -25.37 5.13 -6.99
CA GLN A 36 -26.73 5.58 -6.68
C GLN A 36 -27.05 6.96 -7.29
N ASP A 37 -26.03 7.75 -7.62
CA ASP A 37 -26.18 9.08 -8.19
C ASP A 37 -24.99 9.43 -9.09
N LEU A 38 -25.13 9.16 -10.40
CA LEU A 38 -24.06 9.36 -11.37
C LEU A 38 -23.56 10.82 -11.49
N SER A 39 -24.24 11.80 -10.88
CA SER A 39 -23.76 13.19 -10.80
C SER A 39 -22.69 13.41 -9.72
N LYS A 40 -22.48 12.42 -8.84
CA LYS A 40 -21.54 12.48 -7.72
C LYS A 40 -20.37 11.52 -7.90
N THR A 41 -19.30 11.78 -7.16
CA THR A 41 -18.16 10.89 -7.04
C THR A 41 -18.00 10.39 -5.62
N VAL A 42 -17.64 9.12 -5.45
CA VAL A 42 -17.33 8.49 -4.16
C VAL A 42 -15.89 7.98 -4.15
N PRO A 43 -15.28 7.77 -2.96
CA PRO A 43 -13.98 7.12 -2.86
C PRO A 43 -13.97 5.77 -3.57
N SER A 44 -12.99 5.58 -4.44
CA SER A 44 -12.78 4.33 -5.16
C SER A 44 -11.27 4.12 -5.25
N PRO A 45 -10.64 3.61 -4.17
CA PRO A 45 -9.19 3.49 -4.07
C PRO A 45 -8.61 2.65 -5.21
N TYR A 46 -7.46 3.08 -5.74
CA TYR A 46 -6.76 2.42 -6.85
C TYR A 46 -7.60 2.28 -8.14
N ASN A 47 -8.53 3.20 -8.39
CA ASN A 47 -9.31 3.21 -9.63
C ASN A 47 -8.45 3.66 -10.82
N ALA A 48 -8.04 2.70 -11.66
CA ALA A 48 -7.20 2.97 -12.83
C ALA A 48 -7.86 3.88 -13.89
N SER A 49 -9.18 4.07 -13.85
CA SER A 49 -9.89 5.01 -14.73
C SER A 49 -9.76 6.47 -14.26
N ASN A 50 -9.18 6.70 -13.07
CA ASN A 50 -9.05 8.01 -12.46
C ASN A 50 -7.71 8.14 -11.70
N SER A 51 -6.65 8.56 -12.41
CA SER A 51 -5.35 8.84 -11.80
C SER A 51 -5.35 10.22 -11.17
N MET A 52 -5.44 10.30 -9.84
CA MET A 52 -5.49 11.56 -9.09
C MET A 52 -4.91 11.46 -7.67
N GLY A 53 -4.46 12.60 -7.15
CA GLY A 53 -4.05 12.78 -5.75
C GLY A 53 -5.09 13.55 -4.93
N ALA A 54 -4.89 13.60 -3.61
CA ALA A 54 -5.83 14.25 -2.69
C ALA A 54 -5.88 15.79 -2.83
N ASN A 55 -4.81 16.43 -3.31
CA ASN A 55 -4.68 17.88 -3.50
C ASN A 55 -5.06 18.75 -2.27
N LEU A 56 -4.89 18.21 -1.06
CA LEU A 56 -5.14 18.93 0.18
C LEU A 56 -3.88 19.69 0.61
N GLY A 57 -4.02 20.99 0.90
CA GLY A 57 -2.93 21.81 1.43
C GLY A 57 -2.55 21.45 2.87
N PRO A 58 -1.35 21.84 3.34
CA PRO A 58 -0.84 21.49 4.67
C PRO A 58 -1.65 22.08 5.83
N THR A 59 -2.43 23.14 5.59
CA THR A 59 -3.34 23.76 6.58
C THR A 59 -4.76 23.19 6.53
N SER A 60 -5.01 22.18 5.70
CA SER A 60 -6.33 21.58 5.53
C SER A 60 -6.76 20.81 6.78
N LYS A 61 -7.92 21.19 7.33
CA LYS A 61 -8.55 20.44 8.42
C LYS A 61 -8.88 18.99 8.01
N ALA A 62 -9.38 18.79 6.79
CA ALA A 62 -9.71 17.45 6.29
C ALA A 62 -8.47 16.54 6.22
N LEU A 63 -7.31 17.09 5.83
CA LEU A 63 -6.05 16.34 5.83
C LEU A 63 -5.62 15.98 7.26
N ALA A 64 -5.69 16.95 8.18
CA ALA A 64 -5.31 16.75 9.57
C ALA A 64 -6.18 15.69 10.26
N ASP A 65 -7.49 15.73 10.04
CA ASP A 65 -8.44 14.78 10.63
C ASP A 65 -8.21 13.36 10.10
N ARG A 66 -8.00 13.19 8.77
CA ARG A 66 -7.68 11.89 8.17
C ARG A 66 -6.36 11.34 8.73
N LEU A 67 -5.30 12.14 8.72
CA LEU A 67 -3.98 11.73 9.22
C LEU A 67 -4.04 11.31 10.68
N LYS A 68 -4.82 12.01 11.52
CA LYS A 68 -5.02 11.63 12.91
C LYS A 68 -5.63 10.22 13.01
N GLY A 69 -6.70 9.95 12.25
CA GLY A 69 -7.32 8.62 12.21
C GLY A 69 -6.37 7.51 11.75
N ASP A 70 -5.63 7.76 10.66
CA ASP A 70 -4.68 6.78 10.11
C ASP A 70 -3.50 6.52 11.07
N VAL A 71 -3.01 7.56 11.75
CA VAL A 71 -1.97 7.45 12.78
C VAL A 71 -2.47 6.68 13.99
N ASP A 72 -3.70 6.94 14.45
CA ASP A 72 -4.28 6.24 15.60
C ASP A 72 -4.51 4.75 15.26
N ALA A 73 -4.93 4.43 14.04
CA ALA A 73 -5.06 3.05 13.55
C ALA A 73 -3.69 2.34 13.47
N ALA A 74 -2.67 3.00 12.91
CA ALA A 74 -1.32 2.45 12.84
C ALA A 74 -0.73 2.19 14.24
N LYS A 75 -0.94 3.10 15.20
CA LYS A 75 -0.52 2.89 16.60
C LYS A 75 -1.25 1.72 17.25
N ALA A 76 -2.52 1.49 16.94
CA ALA A 76 -3.26 0.35 17.45
C ALA A 76 -2.71 -0.97 16.90
N GLU A 77 -2.27 -0.99 15.64
CA GLU A 77 -1.65 -2.17 15.02
C GLU A 77 -0.26 -2.46 15.60
N ASN A 78 0.61 -1.46 15.70
CA ASN A 78 1.98 -1.59 16.25
C ASN A 78 2.32 -0.44 17.23
N PRO A 79 1.94 -0.53 18.52
CA PRO A 79 2.08 0.58 19.47
C PRO A 79 3.51 1.06 19.74
N SER A 80 4.50 0.17 19.59
CA SER A 80 5.91 0.43 19.90
C SER A 80 6.76 0.83 18.68
N SER A 81 6.17 0.86 17.47
CA SER A 81 6.90 1.13 16.23
C SER A 81 6.71 2.57 15.77
N ALA A 82 7.76 3.15 15.20
CA ALA A 82 7.62 4.40 14.46
C ALA A 82 6.70 4.17 13.24
N ILE A 83 5.81 5.11 12.97
CA ILE A 83 4.83 5.01 11.87
C ILE A 83 5.49 5.50 10.58
N PRO A 84 5.62 4.65 9.55
CA PRO A 84 6.15 5.06 8.26
C PRO A 84 5.25 6.13 7.61
N VAL A 85 5.85 7.19 7.07
CA VAL A 85 5.09 8.33 6.54
C VAL A 85 4.22 7.93 5.35
N ASP A 86 4.71 7.03 4.51
CA ASP A 86 3.99 6.54 3.32
C ASP A 86 2.84 5.58 3.68
N LEU A 87 2.80 5.02 4.89
CA LEU A 87 1.66 4.24 5.39
C LEU A 87 0.42 5.10 5.57
N VAL A 88 0.60 6.36 5.99
CA VAL A 88 -0.51 7.28 6.31
C VAL A 88 -0.70 8.39 5.29
N THR A 89 0.21 8.58 4.33
CA THR A 89 0.10 9.64 3.32
C THR A 89 -0.28 9.10 1.94
N THR A 90 -1.27 9.76 1.32
CA THR A 90 -1.73 9.38 -0.02
C THR A 90 -0.66 9.64 -1.08
N SER A 91 -0.63 8.80 -2.11
CA SER A 91 0.22 9.04 -3.29
C SER A 91 -0.34 10.14 -4.19
N ALA A 92 0.53 10.73 -5.01
CA ALA A 92 0.15 11.79 -5.95
C ALA A 92 -0.66 11.28 -7.15
N SER A 93 -0.40 10.05 -7.61
CA SER A 93 -1.15 9.42 -8.71
C SER A 93 -2.40 8.70 -8.23
N GLY A 94 -2.48 8.34 -6.95
CA GLY A 94 -3.50 7.45 -6.41
C GLY A 94 -3.37 6.00 -6.88
N LEU A 95 -2.35 5.67 -7.67
CA LEU A 95 -2.12 4.36 -8.28
C LEU A 95 -0.72 3.80 -7.97
N ASP A 96 -0.04 4.36 -6.96
CA ASP A 96 1.34 4.00 -6.60
C ASP A 96 1.46 2.49 -6.27
N PRO A 97 2.25 1.73 -7.03
CA PRO A 97 2.45 0.31 -6.77
C PRO A 97 3.48 0.04 -5.67
N HIS A 98 4.13 1.09 -5.14
CA HIS A 98 5.22 0.97 -4.19
C HIS A 98 4.88 1.49 -2.79
N ILE A 99 5.57 0.89 -1.81
CA ILE A 99 5.70 1.37 -0.44
C ILE A 99 7.18 1.41 -0.05
N SER A 100 7.52 2.13 1.01
CA SER A 100 8.86 2.10 1.59
C SER A 100 9.15 0.73 2.24
N PRO A 101 10.43 0.32 2.36
CA PRO A 101 10.79 -0.86 3.13
C PRO A 101 10.30 -0.79 4.58
N ASP A 102 10.37 0.38 5.21
CA ASP A 102 9.89 0.58 6.59
C ASP A 102 8.39 0.31 6.71
N ASN A 103 7.60 0.74 5.73
CA ASN A 103 6.17 0.41 5.63
C ASN A 103 5.93 -1.10 5.47
N ALA A 104 6.69 -1.77 4.59
CA ALA A 104 6.58 -3.22 4.46
C ALA A 104 6.93 -3.94 5.78
N PHE A 105 8.01 -3.56 6.46
CA PHE A 105 8.40 -4.15 7.74
C PHE A 105 7.41 -3.85 8.87
N PHE A 106 6.79 -2.67 8.86
CA PHE A 106 5.74 -2.32 9.82
C PHE A 106 4.55 -3.30 9.73
N GLN A 107 4.17 -3.71 8.52
CA GLN A 107 3.05 -4.63 8.29
C GLN A 107 3.40 -6.12 8.52
N ALA A 108 4.68 -6.46 8.66
CA ALA A 108 5.14 -7.86 8.74
C ALA A 108 4.48 -8.68 9.88
N PRO A 109 4.32 -8.16 11.11
CA PRO A 109 3.68 -8.91 12.19
C PRO A 109 2.22 -9.28 11.89
N ARG A 110 1.44 -8.35 11.33
CA ARG A 110 0.04 -8.60 10.94
C ARG A 110 -0.03 -9.68 9.86
N VAL A 111 0.77 -9.53 8.80
CA VAL A 111 0.77 -10.47 7.67
C VAL A 111 1.20 -11.87 8.12
N ALA A 112 2.25 -11.97 8.95
CA ALA A 112 2.73 -13.24 9.49
C ALA A 112 1.67 -13.94 10.35
N LYS A 113 0.99 -13.18 11.23
CA LYS A 113 -0.10 -13.69 12.07
C LYS A 113 -1.29 -14.18 11.22
N ALA A 114 -1.72 -13.40 10.24
CA ALA A 114 -2.85 -13.74 9.37
C ALA A 114 -2.59 -14.98 8.52
N ARG A 115 -1.31 -15.26 8.20
CA ARG A 115 -0.89 -16.46 7.46
C ARG A 115 -0.45 -17.62 8.35
N ASN A 116 -0.41 -17.44 9.67
CA ASN A 116 0.09 -18.45 10.60
C ASN A 116 1.52 -18.95 10.28
N VAL A 117 2.42 -18.00 9.99
CA VAL A 117 3.83 -18.26 9.67
C VAL A 117 4.77 -17.49 10.59
N ALA A 118 6.06 -17.84 10.58
CA ALA A 118 7.05 -17.11 11.35
C ALA A 118 7.29 -15.71 10.73
N GLU A 119 7.31 -14.67 11.58
CA GLU A 119 7.57 -13.29 11.13
C GLU A 119 8.90 -13.18 10.36
N GLY A 120 9.94 -13.91 10.78
CA GLY A 120 11.24 -13.93 10.11
C GLY A 120 11.15 -14.28 8.63
N GLN A 121 10.29 -15.22 8.24
CA GLN A 121 10.10 -15.62 6.84
C GLN A 121 9.48 -14.48 6.01
N VAL A 122 8.55 -13.74 6.62
CA VAL A 122 7.93 -12.57 5.98
C VAL A 122 8.96 -11.44 5.83
N ARG A 123 9.79 -11.21 6.85
CA ARG A 123 10.87 -10.19 6.80
C ARG A 123 11.94 -10.50 5.77
N GLU A 124 12.35 -11.75 5.65
CA GLU A 124 13.29 -12.19 4.60
C GLU A 124 12.70 -11.95 3.20
N LEU A 125 11.42 -12.21 3.02
CA LEU A 125 10.74 -11.96 1.75
C LEU A 125 10.66 -10.46 1.42
N ILE A 126 10.38 -9.62 2.42
CA ILE A 126 10.42 -8.15 2.27
C ILE A 126 11.82 -7.74 1.83
N GLN A 127 12.86 -8.18 2.55
CA GLN A 127 14.26 -7.82 2.25
C GLN A 127 14.66 -8.21 0.82
N ALA A 128 14.24 -9.40 0.36
CA ALA A 128 14.49 -9.87 -1.01
C ALA A 128 13.69 -9.12 -2.08
N SER A 129 12.65 -8.36 -1.68
CA SER A 129 11.78 -7.59 -2.57
C SER A 129 12.09 -6.09 -2.58
N VAL A 130 13.11 -5.65 -1.83
CA VAL A 130 13.57 -4.26 -1.85
C VAL A 130 14.25 -3.97 -3.18
N GLU A 131 13.67 -3.05 -3.94
CA GLU A 131 14.29 -2.41 -5.09
C GLU A 131 15.13 -1.22 -4.61
N ASP A 132 16.42 -1.23 -4.92
CA ASP A 132 17.32 -0.13 -4.55
C ASP A 132 17.14 1.08 -5.49
N ARG A 133 17.81 2.18 -5.12
CA ARG A 133 17.89 3.42 -5.88
C ARG A 133 18.41 3.15 -7.28
N LEU A 134 17.89 3.90 -8.25
CA LEU A 134 18.36 3.80 -9.62
C LEU A 134 19.81 4.30 -9.69
N GLY A 135 20.71 3.41 -10.11
CA GLY A 135 22.15 3.67 -10.13
C GLY A 135 22.75 3.95 -8.74
N GLY A 136 22.08 3.55 -7.65
CA GLY A 136 22.51 3.76 -6.26
C GLY A 136 22.30 5.18 -5.71
N ILE A 137 21.84 6.13 -6.53
CA ILE A 137 21.75 7.55 -6.13
C ILE A 137 20.38 8.19 -6.37
N LEU A 138 19.61 7.72 -7.35
CA LEU A 138 18.35 8.36 -7.73
C LEU A 138 17.15 7.65 -7.10
N GLY A 139 16.33 8.45 -6.41
CA GLY A 139 15.11 7.99 -5.73
C GLY A 139 15.39 7.35 -4.38
N GLU A 140 14.40 6.59 -3.91
CA GLU A 140 14.41 5.93 -2.60
C GLU A 140 14.28 4.41 -2.79
N PRO A 141 14.81 3.60 -1.86
CA PRO A 141 14.50 2.18 -1.79
C PRO A 141 13.00 1.98 -1.66
N ARG A 142 12.47 0.99 -2.38
CA ARG A 142 11.02 0.77 -2.48
C ARG A 142 10.69 -0.70 -2.62
N VAL A 143 9.45 -1.05 -2.33
CA VAL A 143 8.95 -2.42 -2.43
C VAL A 143 7.68 -2.42 -3.26
N ASN A 144 7.64 -3.22 -4.32
CA ASN A 144 6.46 -3.37 -5.17
C ASN A 144 5.42 -4.28 -4.50
N VAL A 145 4.25 -3.74 -4.18
CA VAL A 145 3.23 -4.41 -3.35
C VAL A 145 2.66 -5.64 -4.06
N LEU A 146 2.33 -5.53 -5.35
CA LEU A 146 1.79 -6.66 -6.11
C LEU A 146 2.84 -7.77 -6.23
N ALA A 147 4.09 -7.43 -6.56
CA ALA A 147 5.15 -8.42 -6.65
C ALA A 147 5.39 -9.13 -5.31
N LEU A 148 5.43 -8.39 -4.20
CA LEU A 148 5.59 -8.93 -2.86
C LEU A 148 4.43 -9.87 -2.49
N ASN A 149 3.17 -9.45 -2.72
CA ASN A 149 2.00 -10.29 -2.43
C ASN A 149 1.96 -11.57 -3.27
N LEU A 150 2.38 -11.50 -4.54
CA LEU A 150 2.51 -12.69 -5.38
C LEU A 150 3.64 -13.63 -4.91
N ALA A 151 4.76 -13.08 -4.45
CA ALA A 151 5.85 -13.86 -3.90
C ALA A 151 5.45 -14.51 -2.55
N LEU A 152 4.66 -13.80 -1.76
CA LEU A 152 4.10 -14.28 -0.50
C LEU A 152 3.16 -15.47 -0.75
N ASP A 153 2.25 -15.39 -1.72
CA ASP A 153 1.37 -16.49 -2.12
C ASP A 153 2.11 -17.73 -2.64
N ALA A 154 3.29 -17.54 -3.24
CA ALA A 154 4.10 -18.63 -3.76
C ALA A 154 4.94 -19.34 -2.68
N LYS A 155 5.44 -18.59 -1.68
CA LYS A 155 6.48 -19.07 -0.74
C LYS A 155 5.98 -19.29 0.70
N VAL A 156 4.87 -18.65 1.07
CA VAL A 156 4.41 -18.54 2.45
C VAL A 156 2.91 -18.87 2.50
N ARG A 157 2.62 -20.14 2.82
CA ARG A 157 1.26 -20.69 2.88
C ARG A 157 0.87 -21.07 4.29
#